data_AF-A0A972ZLQ9-F1
#
_entry.id   AF-A0A972ZLQ9-F1
#
_cell.length_a   1.000
_cell.length_b   1.000
_cell.length_c   1.000
_cell.angle_alpha   90.00
_cell.angle_beta   90.00
_cell.angle_gamma   90.00
#
_symmetry.space_group_name_H-M   'P 1'
#
loop_
_entity.id
_entity.type
_entity.pdbx_description
1 polymer ?
#
loop_
_entity_poly.entity_id
_entity_poly.type
_entity_poly.pdbx_seq_one_letter_code
_entity_poly.pdbx_strand_id
1 'polypeptide(L)'
;MEGSGSLRRTALPMQQVEDPAEWTGAELAASDDWIFDLTESDVAELEAAVAGIDARGLDLLHVGVDEFSLGALEDKLSRVKAQVIDGRGLVLVRGLPVDRLGPEVTAKAFWGMGLRVGAPVSQNAMGHMMGHVIDLVGKDINNPKNRGYQTSAELHFHGDSCDVVALLCRNEAKSGGITKFVSSAAIHNEMLRRRPDLVEQLAGPWCRDRREEVPDGKNPWFVMPVFNYIDGHLVVAWQGTYIRSAQRFDGVPKFTDLQNQALTMLSELAEELCHGIQLRRGDTVFTHNHVILHARTEFEDYDEADRRR
;
A
#
# COMPACT_ATOMS: atom_id res chain seq x y z
N MET A 1 -22.70 20.10 0.89
CA MET A 1 -21.66 20.97 0.30
C MET A 1 -20.94 20.14 -0.73
N GLU A 2 -21.17 20.43 -2.01
CA GLU A 2 -20.41 19.87 -3.12
C GLU A 2 -18.97 20.36 -2.97
N GLY A 3 -18.11 19.51 -2.41
CA GLY A 3 -16.70 19.80 -2.28
C GLY A 3 -16.07 19.78 -3.67
N SER A 4 -15.58 20.94 -4.10
CA SER A 4 -14.52 21.14 -5.10
C SER A 4 -13.94 19.81 -5.61
N GLY A 5 -14.53 19.27 -6.68
CA GLY A 5 -13.99 18.06 -7.31
C GLY A 5 -12.58 18.39 -7.75
N SER A 6 -11.57 17.84 -7.06
CA SER A 6 -10.19 17.95 -7.52
C SER A 6 -10.15 17.38 -8.94
N LEU A 7 -9.84 18.24 -9.90
CA LEU A 7 -9.87 17.90 -11.31
C LEU A 7 -8.61 17.11 -11.62
N ARG A 8 -8.74 15.80 -11.87
CA ARG A 8 -7.68 15.03 -12.51
C ARG A 8 -7.49 15.54 -13.94
N ARG A 9 -6.27 15.92 -14.30
CA ARG A 9 -5.88 16.28 -15.68
C ARG A 9 -4.95 15.24 -16.26
N THR A 10 -4.85 15.23 -17.59
CA THR A 10 -3.89 14.38 -18.31
C THR A 10 -2.47 14.68 -17.84
N ALA A 11 -1.86 13.71 -17.16
CA ALA A 11 -0.46 13.75 -16.77
C ALA A 11 0.41 13.57 -18.03
N LEU A 12 1.30 14.54 -18.26
CA LEU A 12 2.25 14.53 -19.36
C LEU A 12 3.68 14.52 -18.80
N PRO A 13 4.64 13.87 -19.49
CA PRO A 13 6.04 13.91 -19.09
C PRO A 13 6.53 15.33 -18.87
N MET A 14 7.28 15.53 -17.78
CA MET A 14 7.91 16.81 -17.45
C MET A 14 6.94 17.98 -17.23
N GLN A 15 5.69 17.70 -16.88
CA GLN A 15 4.69 18.70 -16.51
C GLN A 15 4.17 18.42 -15.10
N GLN A 16 3.69 19.48 -14.43
CA GLN A 16 3.04 19.33 -13.13
C GLN A 16 1.81 18.43 -13.27
N VAL A 17 1.67 17.48 -12.35
CA VAL A 17 0.52 16.59 -12.27
C VAL A 17 -0.56 17.24 -11.43
N GLU A 18 -1.77 17.37 -11.98
CA GLU A 18 -2.97 17.78 -11.24
C GLU A 18 -3.83 16.52 -11.04
N ASP A 19 -3.87 16.00 -9.81
CA ASP A 19 -4.58 14.78 -9.44
C ASP A 19 -5.19 14.91 -8.03
N PRO A 20 -6.38 14.37 -7.74
CA PRO A 20 -6.89 14.23 -6.38
C PRO A 20 -5.93 13.56 -5.39
N ALA A 21 -5.02 12.71 -5.87
CA ALA A 21 -3.97 12.10 -5.07
C ALA A 21 -2.78 13.03 -4.79
N GLU A 22 -2.72 14.26 -5.33
CA GLU A 22 -1.71 15.26 -4.99
C GLU A 22 -2.05 15.91 -3.64
N TRP A 23 -1.36 15.48 -2.58
CA TRP A 23 -1.47 16.06 -1.24
C TRP A 23 -0.16 15.89 -0.47
N THR A 24 0.08 16.77 0.47
CA THR A 24 1.19 16.70 1.44
C THR A 24 0.72 16.08 2.75
N GLY A 25 1.66 15.56 3.54
CA GLY A 25 1.33 15.00 4.84
C GLY A 25 0.72 16.00 5.82
N ALA A 26 1.04 17.29 5.67
CA ALA A 26 0.42 18.36 6.44
C ALA A 26 -1.06 18.57 6.07
N GLU A 27 -1.40 18.50 4.78
CA GLU A 27 -2.78 18.58 4.30
C GLU A 27 -3.59 17.36 4.74
N LEU A 28 -3.00 16.16 4.65
CA LEU A 28 -3.66 14.94 5.13
C LEU A 28 -3.89 14.97 6.65
N ALA A 29 -2.95 15.51 7.42
CA ALA A 29 -3.07 15.66 8.88
C ALA A 29 -4.13 16.70 9.30
N ALA A 30 -4.44 17.66 8.43
CA ALA A 30 -5.38 18.73 8.73
C ALA A 30 -6.86 18.33 8.53
N SER A 31 -7.13 17.09 8.12
CA SER A 31 -8.48 16.62 7.79
C SER A 31 -8.68 15.15 8.15
N ASP A 32 -9.91 14.81 8.53
CA ASP A 32 -10.35 13.43 8.81
C ASP A 32 -11.22 12.86 7.67
N ASP A 33 -11.35 13.57 6.55
CA ASP A 33 -12.21 13.19 5.41
C ASP A 33 -11.73 11.95 4.62
N TRP A 34 -10.56 11.41 4.97
CA TRP A 34 -10.05 10.10 4.52
C TRP A 34 -10.35 8.97 5.50
N ILE A 35 -10.98 9.26 6.65
CA ILE A 35 -11.33 8.31 7.68
C ILE A 35 -12.83 7.97 7.57
N PHE A 36 -13.12 6.67 7.49
CA PHE A 36 -14.47 6.13 7.42
C PHE A 36 -14.72 5.26 8.65
N ASP A 37 -15.48 5.77 9.60
CA ASP A 37 -15.86 4.98 10.77
C ASP A 37 -16.97 3.97 10.44
N LEU A 38 -16.76 2.73 10.89
CA LEU A 38 -17.78 1.69 10.95
C LEU A 38 -18.69 1.97 12.16
N THR A 39 -19.98 2.02 11.91
CA THR A 39 -21.02 2.06 12.94
C THR A 39 -21.35 0.63 13.37
N GLU A 40 -22.05 0.47 14.49
CA GLU A 40 -22.54 -0.85 14.91
C GLU A 40 -23.44 -1.51 13.85
N SER A 41 -24.15 -0.72 13.01
CA SER A 41 -24.94 -1.26 11.91
C SER A 41 -24.06 -1.85 10.81
N ASP A 42 -22.97 -1.16 10.44
CA ASP A 42 -22.03 -1.68 9.44
C ASP A 42 -21.35 -2.96 9.94
N VAL A 43 -20.99 -2.99 11.22
CA VAL A 43 -20.39 -4.18 11.85
C VAL A 43 -21.39 -5.34 11.87
N ALA A 44 -22.66 -5.08 12.20
CA ALA A 44 -23.69 -6.11 12.17
C ALA A 44 -23.93 -6.68 10.76
N GLU A 45 -23.83 -5.85 9.71
CA GLU A 45 -23.90 -6.30 8.32
C GLU A 45 -22.70 -7.20 7.95
N LEU A 46 -21.49 -6.86 8.39
CA LEU A 46 -20.31 -7.73 8.24
C LEU A 46 -20.49 -9.07 8.98
N GLU A 47 -20.93 -9.04 10.23
CA GLU A 47 -21.17 -10.25 11.03
C GLU A 47 -22.23 -11.16 10.38
N ALA A 48 -23.33 -10.58 9.90
CA ALA A 48 -24.39 -11.31 9.21
C ALA A 48 -23.91 -11.94 7.89
N ALA A 49 -23.12 -11.22 7.11
CA ALA A 49 -22.56 -11.73 5.86
C ALA A 49 -21.58 -12.89 6.11
N VAL A 50 -20.70 -12.76 7.11
CA VAL A 50 -19.80 -13.84 7.52
C VAL A 50 -20.59 -15.06 8.00
N ALA A 51 -21.61 -14.87 8.82
CA ALA A 51 -22.47 -15.98 9.27
C ALA A 51 -23.17 -16.68 8.10
N GLY A 52 -23.56 -15.94 7.05
CA GLY A 52 -24.14 -16.50 5.82
C GLY A 52 -23.15 -17.37 5.02
N ILE A 53 -21.88 -16.98 4.95
CA ILE A 53 -20.80 -17.76 4.35
C ILE A 53 -20.59 -19.07 5.11
N ASP A 54 -20.55 -18.98 6.44
CA ASP A 54 -20.29 -20.12 7.33
C ASP A 54 -21.44 -21.13 7.31
N ALA A 55 -22.68 -20.64 7.34
CA ALA A 55 -23.87 -21.49 7.22
C ALA A 55 -23.93 -22.25 5.89
N ARG A 56 -23.35 -21.68 4.82
CA ARG A 56 -23.26 -22.31 3.50
C ARG A 56 -22.00 -23.18 3.33
N GLY A 57 -21.06 -23.14 4.27
CA GLY A 57 -19.79 -23.86 4.19
C GLY A 57 -18.93 -23.46 2.99
N LEU A 58 -18.98 -22.18 2.60
CA LEU A 58 -18.21 -21.71 1.45
C LEU A 58 -16.73 -21.56 1.82
N ASP A 59 -15.88 -22.00 0.91
CA ASP A 59 -14.45 -21.68 0.96
C ASP A 59 -14.25 -20.20 0.64
N LEU A 60 -13.59 -19.46 1.54
CA LEU A 60 -13.34 -18.02 1.40
C LEU A 60 -12.66 -17.67 0.07
N LEU A 61 -11.81 -18.55 -0.45
CA LEU A 61 -11.14 -18.33 -1.74
C LEU A 61 -12.09 -18.33 -2.95
N HIS A 62 -13.28 -18.91 -2.80
CA HIS A 62 -14.34 -18.95 -3.81
C HIS A 62 -15.48 -17.95 -3.51
N VAL A 63 -15.37 -17.16 -2.44
CA VAL A 63 -16.36 -16.14 -2.09
C VAL A 63 -16.08 -14.87 -2.89
N GLY A 64 -17.01 -14.52 -3.78
CA GLY A 64 -17.03 -13.26 -4.50
C GLY A 64 -17.97 -12.22 -3.89
N VAL A 65 -18.19 -11.13 -4.63
CA VAL A 65 -19.10 -10.04 -4.22
C VAL A 65 -20.52 -10.56 -4.00
N ASP A 66 -20.98 -11.46 -4.88
CA ASP A 66 -22.35 -12.00 -4.89
C ASP A 66 -22.65 -12.91 -3.69
N GLU A 67 -21.62 -13.58 -3.14
CA GLU A 67 -21.76 -14.43 -1.96
C GLU A 67 -21.69 -13.66 -0.62
N PHE A 68 -21.30 -12.37 -0.66
CA PHE A 68 -20.99 -11.57 0.53
C PHE A 68 -21.88 -10.32 0.57
N SER A 69 -23.17 -10.45 0.89
CA SER A 69 -24.10 -9.30 0.89
C SER A 69 -23.89 -8.38 2.08
N LEU A 70 -23.66 -7.08 1.83
CA LEU A 70 -23.36 -6.08 2.87
C LEU A 70 -24.46 -5.03 3.08
N GLY A 71 -25.65 -5.19 2.52
CA GLY A 71 -26.77 -4.26 2.77
C GLY A 71 -26.41 -2.80 2.50
N ALA A 72 -26.57 -1.93 3.50
CA ALA A 72 -26.28 -0.50 3.40
C ALA A 72 -24.77 -0.17 3.42
N LEU A 73 -23.93 -1.03 4.01
CA LEU A 73 -22.47 -0.88 4.00
C LEU A 73 -21.89 -0.91 2.57
N GLU A 74 -22.60 -1.47 1.58
CA GLU A 74 -22.21 -1.40 0.16
C GLU A 74 -21.99 0.03 -0.33
N ASP A 75 -22.87 0.97 0.06
CA ASP A 75 -22.77 2.37 -0.35
C ASP A 75 -21.54 3.04 0.27
N LYS A 76 -21.26 2.72 1.55
CA LYS A 76 -20.07 3.22 2.25
C LYS A 76 -18.80 2.68 1.60
N LEU A 77 -18.72 1.38 1.31
CA LEU A 77 -17.54 0.77 0.67
C LEU A 77 -17.37 1.22 -0.79
N SER A 78 -18.46 1.54 -1.48
CA SER A 78 -18.40 2.16 -2.81
C SER A 78 -17.75 3.56 -2.76
N ARG A 79 -18.04 4.35 -1.72
CA ARG A 79 -17.34 5.63 -1.48
C ARG A 79 -15.87 5.43 -1.11
N VAL A 80 -15.55 4.39 -0.32
CA VAL A 80 -14.16 4.00 -0.04
C VAL A 80 -13.43 3.70 -1.35
N LYS A 81 -13.99 2.83 -2.21
CA LYS A 81 -13.42 2.52 -3.52
C LYS A 81 -13.19 3.79 -4.36
N ALA A 82 -14.18 4.67 -4.44
CA ALA A 82 -14.06 5.91 -5.19
C ALA A 82 -12.91 6.80 -4.67
N GLN A 83 -12.71 6.89 -3.35
CA GLN A 83 -11.59 7.64 -2.77
C GLN A 83 -10.23 6.98 -3.00
N VAL A 84 -10.17 5.65 -3.04
CA VAL A 84 -8.95 4.89 -3.32
C VAL A 84 -8.57 4.98 -4.81
N ILE A 85 -9.52 4.75 -5.72
CA ILE A 85 -9.23 4.67 -7.16
C ILE A 85 -9.17 6.05 -7.81
N ASP A 86 -10.18 6.89 -7.55
CA ASP A 86 -10.34 8.17 -8.25
C ASP A 86 -10.05 9.38 -7.37
N GLY A 87 -10.02 9.21 -6.05
CA GLY A 87 -9.73 10.26 -5.09
C GLY A 87 -8.27 10.31 -4.68
N ARG A 88 -8.04 10.52 -3.38
CA ARG A 88 -6.72 10.76 -2.82
C ARG A 88 -5.75 9.56 -2.85
N GLY A 89 -6.22 8.37 -3.23
CA GLY A 89 -5.42 7.16 -3.23
C GLY A 89 -5.26 6.47 -1.87
N LEU A 90 -5.87 7.00 -0.81
CA LEU A 90 -5.69 6.52 0.56
C LEU A 90 -7.00 6.64 1.34
N VAL A 91 -7.39 5.57 2.02
CA VAL A 91 -8.52 5.56 2.96
C VAL A 91 -8.16 4.77 4.20
N LEU A 92 -8.59 5.26 5.36
CA LEU A 92 -8.62 4.53 6.62
C LEU A 92 -10.07 4.20 6.98
N VAL A 93 -10.41 2.91 7.06
CA VAL A 93 -11.66 2.43 7.64
C VAL A 93 -11.40 2.06 9.10
N ARG A 94 -12.13 2.68 10.03
CA ARG A 94 -11.91 2.51 11.47
C ARG A 94 -13.07 1.78 12.14
N GLY A 95 -12.76 1.01 13.18
CA GLY A 95 -13.79 0.51 14.12
C GLY A 95 -14.24 -0.92 13.90
N LEU A 96 -13.48 -1.76 13.18
CA LEU A 96 -13.77 -3.20 13.14
C LEU A 96 -13.44 -3.83 14.51
N PRO A 97 -14.40 -4.44 15.24
CA PRO A 97 -14.16 -4.88 16.61
C PRO A 97 -13.47 -6.25 16.66
N VAL A 98 -12.19 -6.29 16.23
CA VAL A 98 -11.41 -7.52 16.04
C VAL A 98 -11.30 -8.41 17.30
N ASP A 99 -11.35 -7.81 18.49
CA ASP A 99 -11.34 -8.53 19.77
C ASP A 99 -12.64 -9.32 20.01
N ARG A 100 -13.78 -8.74 19.59
CA ARG A 100 -15.10 -9.37 19.71
C ARG A 100 -15.30 -10.44 18.64
N LEU A 101 -14.86 -10.16 17.42
CA LEU A 101 -15.05 -11.05 16.26
C LEU A 101 -14.16 -12.29 16.33
N GLY A 102 -12.98 -12.18 16.92
CA GLY A 102 -11.96 -13.21 16.82
C GLY A 102 -11.33 -13.29 15.42
N PRO A 103 -10.26 -14.08 15.25
CA PRO A 103 -9.41 -14.03 14.06
C PRO A 103 -10.11 -14.48 12.77
N GLU A 104 -10.92 -15.54 12.83
CA GLU A 104 -11.57 -16.10 11.64
C GLU A 104 -12.63 -15.18 11.05
N VAL A 105 -13.54 -14.69 11.90
CA VAL A 105 -14.60 -13.73 11.48
C VAL A 105 -13.97 -12.42 11.02
N THR A 106 -12.92 -11.95 11.71
CA THR A 106 -12.15 -10.77 11.31
C THR A 106 -11.56 -10.93 9.90
N ALA A 107 -10.94 -12.07 9.60
CA ALA A 107 -10.36 -12.34 8.28
C ALA A 107 -11.44 -12.35 7.18
N LYS A 108 -12.59 -12.98 7.43
CA LYS A 108 -13.72 -13.00 6.47
C LYS A 108 -14.31 -11.61 6.27
N ALA A 109 -14.50 -10.83 7.34
CA ALA A 109 -14.98 -9.45 7.26
C ALA A 109 -14.01 -8.57 6.45
N PHE A 110 -12.69 -8.70 6.69
CA PHE A 110 -11.67 -8.01 5.94
C PHE A 110 -11.66 -8.40 4.45
N TRP A 111 -11.81 -9.69 4.14
CA TRP A 111 -11.98 -10.18 2.76
C TRP A 111 -13.20 -9.54 2.08
N GLY A 112 -14.35 -9.54 2.75
CA GLY A 112 -15.60 -8.94 2.25
C GLY A 112 -15.47 -7.46 1.92
N MET A 113 -14.81 -6.69 2.80
CA MET A 113 -14.50 -5.28 2.52
C MET A 113 -13.55 -5.13 1.33
N GLY A 114 -12.50 -5.97 1.25
CA GLY A 114 -11.54 -5.97 0.15
C GLY A 114 -12.18 -6.22 -1.22
N LEU A 115 -13.15 -7.15 -1.29
CA LEU A 115 -13.89 -7.46 -2.52
C LEU A 115 -14.64 -6.26 -3.11
N ARG A 116 -15.00 -5.26 -2.29
CA ARG A 116 -15.68 -4.03 -2.78
C ARG A 116 -14.69 -3.05 -3.39
N VAL A 117 -13.41 -3.13 -3.03
CA VAL A 117 -12.36 -2.26 -3.58
C VAL A 117 -11.77 -2.88 -4.84
N GLY A 118 -11.47 -4.19 -4.83
CA GLY A 118 -10.85 -4.88 -5.95
C GLY A 118 -10.90 -6.41 -5.84
N ALA A 119 -10.10 -7.08 -6.66
CA ALA A 119 -9.96 -8.53 -6.64
C ALA A 119 -8.72 -8.95 -5.83
N PRO A 120 -8.83 -9.93 -4.92
CA PRO A 120 -7.67 -10.44 -4.19
C PRO A 120 -6.72 -11.17 -5.15
N VAL A 121 -5.42 -10.97 -4.96
CA VAL A 121 -4.35 -11.61 -5.75
C VAL A 121 -3.33 -12.26 -4.83
N SER A 122 -2.54 -13.20 -5.38
CA SER A 122 -1.47 -13.84 -4.63
C SER A 122 -0.41 -12.83 -4.20
N GLN A 123 0.00 -12.89 -2.94
CA GLN A 123 1.00 -11.98 -2.35
C GLN A 123 2.44 -12.51 -2.46
N ASN A 124 2.62 -13.79 -2.82
CA ASN A 124 3.95 -14.41 -2.97
C ASN A 124 3.90 -15.70 -3.81
N ALA A 125 5.06 -16.28 -4.10
CA ALA A 125 5.19 -17.53 -4.85
C ALA A 125 4.48 -18.74 -4.21
N MET A 126 4.11 -18.70 -2.92
CA MET A 126 3.39 -19.79 -2.26
C MET A 126 1.87 -19.71 -2.44
N GLY A 127 1.34 -18.65 -3.07
CA GLY A 127 -0.09 -18.51 -3.30
C GLY A 127 -0.89 -17.92 -2.13
N HIS A 128 -0.22 -17.34 -1.13
CA HIS A 128 -0.95 -16.72 -0.01
C HIS A 128 -1.79 -15.53 -0.48
N MET A 129 -3.09 -15.56 -0.25
CA MET A 129 -4.03 -14.47 -0.60
C MET A 129 -4.18 -13.43 0.51
N MET A 130 -3.93 -13.83 1.76
CA MET A 130 -3.91 -12.96 2.94
C MET A 130 -2.63 -13.24 3.73
N GLY A 131 -1.65 -12.35 3.61
CA GLY A 131 -0.38 -12.42 4.32
C GLY A 131 -0.45 -11.86 5.73
N HIS A 132 0.36 -12.43 6.63
CA HIS A 132 0.60 -11.87 7.96
C HIS A 132 1.86 -11.00 7.93
N VAL A 133 1.72 -9.73 8.35
CA VAL A 133 2.82 -8.78 8.48
C VAL A 133 3.29 -8.80 9.94
N ILE A 134 4.24 -9.67 10.23
CA ILE A 134 4.68 -10.01 11.59
C ILE A 134 6.21 -10.20 11.62
N ASP A 135 6.84 -10.00 12.78
CA ASP A 135 8.26 -10.33 12.96
C ASP A 135 8.45 -11.86 13.05
N LEU A 136 9.11 -12.43 12.04
CA LEU A 136 9.39 -13.87 11.97
C LEU A 136 10.79 -14.16 12.48
N VAL A 137 10.89 -15.06 13.46
CA VAL A 137 12.17 -15.52 14.02
C VAL A 137 13.11 -16.00 12.90
N GLY A 138 14.34 -15.46 12.89
CA GLY A 138 15.39 -15.85 11.94
C GLY A 138 15.35 -15.13 10.60
N LYS A 139 14.52 -14.08 10.45
CA LYS A 139 14.54 -13.20 9.28
C LYS A 139 15.43 -11.97 9.55
N ASP A 140 16.20 -11.61 8.53
CA ASP A 140 17.11 -10.45 8.51
C ASP A 140 16.77 -9.60 7.28
N ILE A 141 16.55 -8.31 7.49
CA ILE A 141 16.21 -7.34 6.44
C ILE A 141 17.35 -7.14 5.43
N ASN A 142 18.60 -7.36 5.85
CA ASN A 142 19.78 -7.25 5.00
C ASN A 142 19.92 -8.44 4.03
N ASN A 143 19.23 -9.56 4.30
CA ASN A 143 19.24 -10.70 3.42
C ASN A 143 18.27 -10.45 2.22
N PRO A 144 18.78 -10.40 0.98
CA PRO A 144 17.97 -10.12 -0.20
C PRO A 144 16.99 -11.23 -0.59
N LYS A 145 16.90 -12.31 0.20
CA LYS A 145 15.88 -13.35 0.05
C LYS A 145 14.67 -13.15 0.97
N ASN A 146 14.83 -12.37 2.04
CA ASN A 146 13.75 -12.10 2.99
C ASN A 146 12.88 -10.94 2.50
N ARG A 147 11.61 -10.90 2.91
CA ARG A 147 10.74 -9.75 2.66
C ARG A 147 10.71 -8.89 3.93
N GLY A 148 10.75 -7.57 3.78
CA GLY A 148 10.89 -6.66 4.93
C GLY A 148 9.73 -6.73 5.93
N TYR A 149 8.52 -7.08 5.46
CA TYR A 149 7.34 -7.31 6.31
C TYR A 149 7.49 -8.48 7.30
N GLN A 150 8.54 -9.29 7.17
CA GLN A 150 8.84 -10.44 8.02
C GLN A 150 9.80 -10.10 9.18
N THR A 151 10.09 -8.82 9.41
CA THR A 151 11.09 -8.34 10.38
C THR A 151 10.59 -7.14 11.16
N SER A 152 11.16 -6.89 12.34
CA SER A 152 10.90 -5.70 13.16
C SER A 152 11.56 -4.40 12.67
N ALA A 153 12.56 -4.51 11.78
CA ALA A 153 13.29 -3.38 11.24
C ALA A 153 12.40 -2.38 10.47
N GLU A 154 12.91 -1.16 10.26
CA GLU A 154 12.25 -0.16 9.44
C GLU A 154 12.02 -0.69 8.01
N LEU A 155 10.83 -0.45 7.47
CA LEU A 155 10.50 -0.68 6.08
C LEU A 155 10.38 0.67 5.38
N HIS A 156 11.40 1.03 4.60
CA HIS A 156 11.44 2.30 3.87
C HIS A 156 10.30 2.43 2.86
N PHE A 157 10.05 3.66 2.40
CA PHE A 157 9.01 3.95 1.42
C PHE A 157 9.13 3.07 0.18
N HIS A 158 8.02 2.44 -0.20
CA HIS A 158 7.87 1.59 -1.37
C HIS A 158 6.42 1.59 -1.85
N GLY A 159 6.23 1.12 -3.08
CA GLY A 159 4.99 0.57 -3.58
C GLY A 159 5.16 -0.93 -3.83
N ASP A 160 4.12 -1.69 -3.53
CA ASP A 160 4.04 -3.13 -3.75
C ASP A 160 3.89 -3.47 -5.24
N SER A 161 3.72 -4.74 -5.57
CA SER A 161 3.51 -5.21 -6.96
C SER A 161 2.02 -5.54 -7.20
N CYS A 162 1.13 -4.61 -6.85
CA CYS A 162 -0.32 -4.69 -7.06
C CYS A 162 -0.91 -3.29 -7.31
N ASP A 163 -2.21 -3.21 -7.61
CA ASP A 163 -2.92 -1.93 -7.80
C ASP A 163 -3.33 -1.28 -6.47
N VAL A 164 -3.83 -2.10 -5.53
CA VAL A 164 -4.30 -1.66 -4.21
C VAL A 164 -3.74 -2.57 -3.13
N VAL A 165 -3.25 -1.98 -2.04
CA VAL A 165 -2.86 -2.70 -0.82
C VAL A 165 -3.94 -2.47 0.23
N ALA A 166 -4.37 -3.55 0.87
CA ALA A 166 -5.26 -3.50 2.03
C ALA A 166 -4.52 -4.05 3.25
N LEU A 167 -4.53 -3.31 4.37
CA LEU A 167 -3.86 -3.70 5.61
C LEU A 167 -4.80 -3.52 6.79
N LEU A 168 -5.13 -4.61 7.48
CA LEU A 168 -5.88 -4.59 8.73
C LEU A 168 -4.93 -4.73 9.93
N CYS A 169 -5.01 -3.79 10.87
CA CYS A 169 -4.32 -3.92 12.16
C CYS A 169 -5.12 -4.84 13.08
N ARG A 170 -4.59 -6.05 13.30
CA ARG A 170 -5.11 -6.97 14.33
C ARG A 170 -4.48 -6.69 15.68
N ASN A 171 -3.16 -6.56 15.73
CA ASN A 171 -2.39 -6.25 16.93
C ASN A 171 -1.49 -5.02 16.68
N GLU A 172 -1.30 -4.23 17.73
CA GLU A 172 -0.37 -3.11 17.73
C GLU A 172 0.99 -3.57 18.24
N ALA A 173 2.06 -2.95 17.73
CA ALA A 173 3.37 -3.11 18.34
C ALA A 173 3.39 -2.50 19.75
N LYS A 174 4.28 -2.98 20.62
CA LYS A 174 4.48 -2.42 21.97
C LYS A 174 5.01 -0.99 21.90
N SER A 175 5.91 -0.73 20.96
CA SER A 175 6.40 0.62 20.63
C SER A 175 6.82 0.70 19.16
N GLY A 176 6.79 1.90 18.57
CA GLY A 176 7.10 2.10 17.16
C GLY A 176 6.02 1.53 16.22
N GLY A 177 6.43 1.13 15.01
CA GLY A 177 5.51 0.55 14.02
C GLY A 177 4.55 1.57 13.39
N ILE A 178 4.93 2.84 13.39
CA ILE A 178 4.19 3.94 12.76
C ILE A 178 4.13 3.67 11.27
N THR A 179 2.91 3.66 10.73
CA THR A 179 2.68 3.50 9.30
C THR A 179 2.69 4.87 8.65
N LYS A 180 3.56 5.07 7.66
CA LYS A 180 3.71 6.35 6.97
C LYS A 180 3.19 6.25 5.54
N PHE A 181 2.55 7.31 5.06
CA PHE A 181 2.03 7.43 3.70
C PHE A 181 2.49 8.74 3.07
N VAL A 182 2.73 8.71 1.76
CA VAL A 182 3.06 9.91 0.99
C VAL A 182 2.50 9.80 -0.41
N SER A 183 1.97 10.91 -0.92
CA SER A 183 1.56 11.05 -2.31
C SER A 183 2.78 11.02 -3.24
N SER A 184 2.78 10.09 -4.19
CA SER A 184 3.81 10.05 -5.21
C SER A 184 3.66 11.17 -6.24
N ALA A 185 2.45 11.71 -6.43
CA ALA A 185 2.21 12.89 -7.25
C ALA A 185 2.83 14.15 -6.62
N ALA A 186 2.70 14.32 -5.28
CA ALA A 186 3.34 15.41 -4.57
C ALA A 186 4.87 15.31 -4.64
N ILE A 187 5.44 14.10 -4.47
CA ILE A 187 6.88 13.86 -4.66
C ILE A 187 7.31 14.23 -6.09
N HIS A 188 6.59 13.73 -7.10
CA HIS A 188 6.88 14.03 -8.50
C HIS A 188 6.90 15.54 -8.77
N ASN A 189 5.85 16.26 -8.35
CA ASN A 189 5.74 17.70 -8.56
C ASN A 189 6.85 18.46 -7.85
N GLU A 190 7.21 18.05 -6.63
CA GLU A 190 8.28 18.70 -5.88
C GLU A 190 9.68 18.40 -6.46
N MET A 191 9.90 17.19 -6.98
CA MET A 191 11.09 16.89 -7.79
C MET A 191 11.14 17.73 -9.05
N LEU A 192 10.02 17.85 -9.79
CA LEU A 192 9.94 18.63 -11.01
C LEU A 192 10.27 20.10 -10.76
N ARG A 193 9.78 20.65 -9.64
CA ARG A 193 10.01 22.02 -9.21
C ARG A 193 11.47 22.28 -8.83
N ARG A 194 12.10 21.36 -8.09
CA ARG A 194 13.45 21.54 -7.52
C ARG A 194 14.58 21.08 -8.48
N ARG A 195 14.39 19.96 -9.16
CA ARG A 195 15.39 19.22 -9.95
C ARG A 195 14.73 18.45 -11.11
N PRO A 196 14.22 19.14 -12.14
CA PRO A 196 13.56 18.50 -13.28
C PRO A 196 14.46 17.46 -13.98
N ASP A 197 15.77 17.68 -14.01
CA ASP A 197 16.76 16.73 -14.54
C ASP A 197 16.71 15.36 -13.84
N LEU A 198 16.35 15.30 -12.55
CA LEU A 198 16.18 14.04 -11.83
C LEU A 198 14.84 13.36 -12.12
N VAL A 199 13.78 14.12 -12.42
CA VAL A 199 12.50 13.56 -12.91
C VAL A 199 12.70 12.86 -14.24
N GLU A 200 13.46 13.47 -15.15
CA GLU A 200 13.81 12.86 -16.44
C GLU A 200 14.55 11.52 -16.25
N GLN A 201 15.47 11.43 -15.29
CA GLN A 201 16.12 10.16 -14.95
C GLN A 201 15.14 9.10 -14.45
N LEU A 202 14.19 9.48 -13.59
CA LEU A 202 13.21 8.55 -13.02
C LEU A 202 12.13 8.12 -14.02
N ALA A 203 11.91 8.89 -15.09
CA ALA A 203 11.11 8.50 -16.24
C ALA A 203 11.85 7.56 -17.22
N GLY A 204 13.18 7.43 -17.07
CA GLY A 204 14.02 6.50 -17.83
C GLY A 204 14.01 5.05 -17.31
N PRO A 205 14.78 4.14 -17.94
CA PRO A 205 14.79 2.72 -17.57
C PRO A 205 15.54 2.44 -16.26
N TRP A 206 14.90 1.70 -15.35
CA TRP A 206 15.52 1.20 -14.10
C TRP A 206 15.42 -0.32 -13.97
N CYS A 207 16.56 -0.97 -13.70
CA CYS A 207 16.60 -2.39 -13.38
C CYS A 207 16.09 -2.64 -11.96
N ARG A 208 15.16 -3.57 -11.79
CA ARG A 208 14.62 -4.04 -10.51
C ARG A 208 14.86 -5.53 -10.33
N ASP A 209 15.28 -5.91 -9.13
CA ASP A 209 15.44 -7.29 -8.69
C ASP A 209 14.09 -8.02 -8.63
N ARG A 210 14.01 -9.25 -9.17
CA ARG A 210 12.83 -10.13 -9.09
C ARG A 210 12.71 -10.90 -7.78
N ARG A 211 13.67 -10.77 -6.87
CA ARG A 211 13.64 -11.42 -5.54
C ARG A 211 13.45 -12.93 -5.61
N GLU A 212 14.21 -13.57 -6.50
CA GLU A 212 14.17 -15.02 -6.77
C GLU A 212 12.91 -15.53 -7.48
N GLU A 213 11.91 -14.68 -7.76
CA GLU A 213 10.73 -15.02 -8.55
C GLU A 213 11.00 -14.80 -10.05
N VAL A 214 11.92 -15.60 -10.60
CA VAL A 214 12.42 -15.47 -11.98
C VAL A 214 11.66 -16.41 -12.91
N PRO A 215 10.86 -15.90 -13.87
CA PRO A 215 10.23 -16.77 -14.86
C PRO A 215 11.27 -17.41 -15.79
N ASP A 216 10.93 -18.58 -16.34
CA ASP A 216 11.79 -19.30 -17.28
C ASP A 216 12.26 -18.41 -18.44
N GLY A 217 13.57 -18.42 -18.67
CA GLY A 217 14.21 -17.64 -19.75
C GLY A 217 14.27 -16.13 -19.50
N LYS A 218 13.94 -15.63 -18.31
CA LYS A 218 14.09 -14.21 -17.95
C LYS A 218 15.34 -13.96 -17.12
N ASN A 219 15.83 -12.73 -17.17
CA ASN A 219 16.85 -12.26 -16.25
C ASN A 219 16.33 -12.23 -14.80
N PRO A 220 17.21 -12.32 -13.80
CA PRO A 220 16.84 -12.16 -12.39
C PRO A 220 16.43 -10.72 -12.03
N TRP A 221 16.42 -9.83 -13.01
CA TRP A 221 15.95 -8.45 -12.94
C TRP A 221 15.05 -8.12 -14.14
N PHE A 222 14.32 -7.01 -14.06
CA PHE A 222 13.52 -6.47 -15.14
C PHE A 222 13.64 -4.94 -15.21
N VAL A 223 13.25 -4.35 -16.34
CA VAL A 223 13.37 -2.90 -16.56
C VAL A 223 12.00 -2.27 -16.54
N MET A 224 11.85 -1.18 -15.78
CA MET A 224 10.66 -0.32 -15.83
C MET A 224 11.03 1.07 -15.28
N PRO A 225 10.44 2.18 -15.74
CA PRO A 225 10.63 3.49 -15.12
C PRO A 225 10.07 3.58 -13.71
N VAL A 226 10.53 4.56 -12.93
CA VAL A 226 9.93 4.90 -11.64
C VAL A 226 8.70 5.78 -11.87
N PHE A 227 8.82 6.81 -12.71
CA PHE A 227 7.69 7.63 -13.16
C PHE A 227 7.24 7.16 -14.54
N ASN A 228 5.97 6.73 -14.64
CA ASN A 228 5.38 6.27 -15.89
C ASN A 228 4.20 7.17 -16.22
N TYR A 229 4.07 7.62 -17.47
CA TYR A 229 2.95 8.41 -17.95
C TYR A 229 2.16 7.54 -18.92
N ILE A 230 1.08 6.93 -18.45
CA ILE A 230 0.32 5.90 -19.18
C ILE A 230 -1.13 6.35 -19.26
N ASP A 231 -1.69 6.42 -20.46
CA ASP A 231 -3.08 6.82 -20.71
C ASP A 231 -3.51 8.09 -19.97
N GLY A 232 -2.60 9.07 -19.90
CA GLY A 232 -2.83 10.35 -19.22
C GLY A 232 -2.79 10.30 -17.70
N HIS A 233 -2.28 9.21 -17.09
CA HIS A 233 -2.09 9.09 -15.65
C HIS A 233 -0.59 8.99 -15.31
N LEU A 234 -0.21 9.59 -14.18
CA LEU A 234 1.08 9.30 -13.56
C LEU A 234 0.96 8.00 -12.75
N VAL A 235 1.77 7.00 -13.09
CA VAL A 235 1.91 5.74 -12.36
C VAL A 235 3.32 5.66 -11.79
N VAL A 236 3.43 5.66 -10.46
CA VAL A 236 4.72 5.63 -9.78
C VAL A 236 5.00 4.23 -9.26
N ALA A 237 6.06 3.61 -9.77
CA ALA A 237 6.49 2.29 -9.36
C ALA A 237 7.80 2.37 -8.57
N TRP A 238 7.70 2.67 -7.28
CA TRP A 238 8.87 2.85 -6.43
C TRP A 238 9.18 1.60 -5.59
N GLN A 239 10.30 0.94 -5.89
CA GLN A 239 10.83 -0.17 -5.09
C GLN A 239 12.31 0.08 -4.86
N GLY A 240 12.64 1.12 -4.10
CA GLY A 240 14.02 1.61 -3.92
C GLY A 240 15.00 0.52 -3.52
N THR A 241 14.61 -0.35 -2.60
CA THR A 241 15.42 -1.51 -2.19
C THR A 241 15.68 -2.46 -3.36
N TYR A 242 14.71 -2.72 -4.24
CA TYR A 242 14.87 -3.68 -5.34
C TYR A 242 15.67 -3.08 -6.49
N ILE A 243 15.52 -1.77 -6.73
CA ILE A 243 16.35 -1.01 -7.67
C ILE A 243 17.81 -1.07 -7.23
N ARG A 244 18.10 -0.75 -5.97
CA ARG A 244 19.47 -0.80 -5.42
C ARG A 244 20.01 -2.24 -5.39
N SER A 245 19.18 -3.21 -5.03
CA SER A 245 19.58 -4.62 -4.95
C SER A 245 19.92 -5.22 -6.32
N ALA A 246 19.32 -4.73 -7.41
CA ALA A 246 19.61 -5.18 -8.77
C ALA A 246 21.08 -4.94 -9.18
N GLN A 247 21.76 -3.96 -8.58
CA GLN A 247 23.18 -3.66 -8.84
C GLN A 247 24.14 -4.83 -8.55
N ARG A 248 23.68 -5.87 -7.82
CA ARG A 248 24.46 -7.09 -7.56
C ARG A 248 24.57 -8.03 -8.75
N PHE A 249 23.68 -7.91 -9.75
CA PHE A 249 23.64 -8.82 -10.89
C PHE A 249 24.55 -8.35 -12.03
N ASP A 250 25.17 -9.32 -12.70
CA ASP A 250 25.89 -9.07 -13.94
C ASP A 250 24.94 -8.57 -15.04
N GLY A 251 25.44 -7.69 -15.91
CA GLY A 251 24.66 -7.09 -17.00
C GLY A 251 23.75 -5.93 -16.59
N VAL A 252 23.63 -5.60 -15.30
CA VAL A 252 22.93 -4.39 -14.83
C VAL A 252 23.87 -3.19 -14.92
N PRO A 253 23.50 -2.11 -15.65
CA PRO A 253 24.30 -0.90 -15.70
C PRO A 253 24.51 -0.29 -14.31
N LYS A 254 25.74 0.12 -14.02
CA LYS A 254 26.05 0.83 -12.77
C LYS A 254 25.40 2.22 -12.78
N PHE A 255 24.90 2.64 -11.62
CA PHE A 255 24.25 3.95 -11.52
C PHE A 255 25.24 5.08 -11.80
N THR A 256 24.77 6.06 -12.57
CA THR A 256 25.45 7.35 -12.70
C THR A 256 25.26 8.18 -11.42
N ASP A 257 26.06 9.23 -11.26
CA ASP A 257 25.88 10.17 -10.14
C ASP A 257 24.49 10.83 -10.17
N LEU A 258 23.98 11.13 -11.36
CA LEU A 258 22.65 11.74 -11.53
C LEU A 258 21.53 10.76 -11.13
N GLN A 259 21.67 9.49 -11.48
CA GLN A 259 20.76 8.44 -11.04
C GLN A 259 20.79 8.26 -9.52
N ASN A 260 21.97 8.26 -8.89
CA ASN A 260 22.06 8.19 -7.43
C ASN A 260 21.39 9.39 -6.76
N GLN A 261 21.60 10.61 -7.27
CA GLN A 261 20.90 11.81 -6.80
C GLN A 261 19.38 11.69 -6.92
N ALA A 262 18.88 11.13 -8.02
CA ALA A 262 17.45 10.95 -8.24
C ALA A 262 16.81 10.00 -7.21
N LEU A 263 17.46 8.86 -6.95
CA LEU A 263 16.99 7.89 -5.94
C LEU A 263 17.03 8.49 -4.52
N THR A 264 18.07 9.25 -4.19
CA THR A 264 18.22 9.91 -2.89
C THR A 264 17.14 10.96 -2.69
N MET A 265 16.97 11.87 -3.66
CA MET A 265 15.97 12.95 -3.55
C MET A 265 14.54 12.42 -3.42
N LEU A 266 14.17 11.36 -4.16
CA LEU A 266 12.85 10.75 -4.02
C LEU A 266 12.64 10.22 -2.60
N SER A 267 13.66 9.56 -2.02
CA SER A 267 13.58 9.00 -0.67
C SER A 267 13.52 10.11 0.39
N GLU A 268 14.27 11.19 0.23
CA GLU A 268 14.23 12.36 1.12
C GLU A 268 12.88 13.08 1.07
N LEU A 269 12.34 13.30 -0.13
CA LEU A 269 11.01 13.91 -0.30
C LEU A 269 9.89 13.03 0.23
N ALA A 270 10.03 11.71 0.13
CA ALA A 270 9.09 10.78 0.72
C ALA A 270 9.01 10.97 2.25
N GLU A 271 10.15 11.17 2.92
CA GLU A 271 10.16 11.49 4.35
C GLU A 271 9.65 12.91 4.65
N GLU A 272 10.08 13.91 3.86
CA GLU A 272 9.69 15.33 4.04
C GLU A 272 8.18 15.54 3.94
N LEU A 273 7.53 14.85 2.99
CA LEU A 273 6.14 15.08 2.61
C LEU A 273 5.16 14.07 3.23
N CYS A 274 5.61 13.09 4.01
CA CYS A 274 4.73 12.04 4.52
C CYS A 274 3.84 12.46 5.69
N HIS A 275 2.79 11.67 5.90
CA HIS A 275 2.02 11.62 7.13
C HIS A 275 2.17 10.24 7.78
N GLY A 276 2.42 10.21 9.09
CA GLY A 276 2.55 8.99 9.87
C GLY A 276 1.39 8.83 10.85
N ILE A 277 0.85 7.60 10.94
CA ILE A 277 -0.16 7.23 11.92
C ILE A 277 0.22 5.97 12.69
N GLN A 278 -0.19 5.93 13.95
CA GLN A 278 -0.29 4.67 14.69
C GLN A 278 -1.63 4.02 14.31
N LEU A 279 -1.56 2.86 13.65
CA LEU A 279 -2.76 2.06 13.42
C LEU A 279 -3.25 1.47 14.74
N ARG A 280 -4.56 1.48 14.93
CA ARG A 280 -5.23 0.90 16.10
C ARG A 280 -5.82 -0.45 15.74
N ARG A 281 -6.04 -1.30 16.73
CA ARG A 281 -6.80 -2.56 16.53
C ARG A 281 -8.11 -2.26 15.78
N GLY A 282 -8.33 -2.96 14.67
CA GLY A 282 -9.50 -2.80 13.82
C GLY A 282 -9.42 -1.72 12.73
N ASP A 283 -8.36 -0.93 12.70
CA ASP A 283 -8.09 0.00 11.61
C ASP A 283 -7.70 -0.81 10.35
N THR A 284 -8.40 -0.55 9.24
CA THR A 284 -8.09 -1.08 7.91
C THR A 284 -7.69 0.06 6.98
N VAL A 285 -6.50 -0.02 6.41
CA VAL A 285 -6.06 0.94 5.40
C VAL A 285 -6.19 0.34 4.00
N PHE A 286 -6.70 1.13 3.06
CA PHE A 286 -6.62 0.87 1.63
C PHE A 286 -5.73 1.93 0.97
N THR A 287 -4.70 1.50 0.23
CA THR A 287 -3.81 2.39 -0.52
C THR A 287 -3.80 2.03 -1.99
N HIS A 288 -3.93 3.02 -2.86
CA HIS A 288 -3.70 2.88 -4.28
C HIS A 288 -2.21 2.99 -4.56
N ASN A 289 -1.63 1.85 -4.87
CA ASN A 289 -0.19 1.64 -4.88
C ASN A 289 0.53 2.34 -6.06
N HIS A 290 -0.21 2.82 -7.06
CA HIS A 290 0.33 3.61 -8.18
C HIS A 290 0.52 5.09 -7.84
N VAL A 291 -0.16 5.59 -6.81
CA VAL A 291 -0.16 7.02 -6.43
C VAL A 291 0.24 7.28 -4.98
N ILE A 292 0.30 6.23 -4.15
CA ILE A 292 0.73 6.30 -2.75
C ILE A 292 1.95 5.42 -2.53
N LEU A 293 2.98 5.99 -1.90
CA LEU A 293 4.07 5.21 -1.31
C LEU A 293 3.83 5.07 0.19
N HIS A 294 4.23 3.94 0.74
CA HIS A 294 4.04 3.66 2.16
C HIS A 294 5.28 3.06 2.81
N ALA A 295 5.41 3.27 4.12
CA ALA A 295 6.53 2.84 4.93
C ALA A 295 6.06 2.44 6.33
N ARG A 296 6.94 1.79 7.08
CA ARG A 296 6.74 1.47 8.50
C ARG A 296 8.01 1.77 9.27
N THR A 297 7.94 2.51 10.36
CA THR A 297 9.10 2.69 11.26
C THR A 297 9.44 1.37 11.94
N GLU A 298 10.67 1.23 12.45
CA GLU A 298 11.01 0.10 13.32
C GLU A 298 10.04 -0.03 14.51
N PHE A 299 9.95 -1.25 15.07
CA PHE A 299 9.08 -1.52 16.20
C PHE A 299 9.64 -2.57 17.15
N GLU A 300 9.14 -2.51 18.39
CA GLU A 300 9.33 -3.53 19.40
C GLU A 300 8.00 -4.25 19.63
N ASP A 301 8.05 -5.58 19.71
CA ASP A 301 6.89 -6.42 19.99
C ASP A 301 6.72 -6.71 21.48
N TYR A 302 5.54 -7.21 21.84
CA TYR A 302 5.30 -7.82 23.14
C TYR A 302 6.02 -9.17 23.26
N ASP A 303 6.40 -9.54 24.49
CA ASP A 303 7.00 -10.86 24.74
C ASP A 303 5.99 -11.98 24.45
N GLU A 304 4.72 -11.75 24.81
CA GLU A 304 3.61 -12.67 24.60
C GLU A 304 3.26 -12.80 23.11
N ALA A 305 3.39 -14.03 22.58
CA ALA A 305 3.28 -14.30 21.14
C ALA A 305 1.92 -13.90 20.52
N ASP A 306 0.84 -13.98 21.28
CA ASP A 306 -0.52 -13.63 20.86
C ASP A 306 -0.78 -12.11 20.80
N ARG A 307 0.10 -11.32 21.44
CA ARG A 307 0.05 -9.86 21.49
C ARG A 307 0.99 -9.17 20.51
N ARG A 308 1.89 -9.92 19.87
CA ARG A 308 2.78 -9.40 18.83
C ARG A 308 1.99 -8.89 17.64
N ARG A 309 2.54 -7.87 16.99
CA ARG A 309 2.02 -7.30 15.74
C ARG A 309 1.89 -8.38 14.68
#